data_AF-A0A9E2D5G5-F1
#
_entry.id   AF-A0A9E2D5G5-F1
#
_cell.length_a   1.000
_cell.length_b   1.000
_cell.length_c   1.000
_cell.angle_alpha   90.00
_cell.angle_beta   90.00
_cell.angle_gamma   90.00
#
_symmetry.space_group_name_H-M   'P 1'
#
loop_
_entity.id
_entity.type
_entity.pdbx_description
1 polymer ?
#
loop_
_entity_poly.entity_id
_entity_poly.type
_entity_poly.pdbx_seq_one_letter_code
_entity_poly.pdbx_strand_id
1 'polypeptide(L)'
;MKKITGIFSLMLLLAFAVSTSLTAQQDAPKKVLDIYYAHSTNRCPTCKAIEAQTRETLETQFKTEINAGTLVLHIINIDLKENKELVEQYKIWGSSLFLVKRGDEERTDLTKEGFAMARTKPEEFRTLLAKTIREKLAM
;
A
#
# COMPACT_ATOMS: atom_id res chain seq x y z
N MET A 1 58.22 52.24 21.62
CA MET A 1 57.04 51.98 22.48
C MET A 1 56.36 50.71 21.97
N LYS A 2 56.05 49.75 22.87
CA LYS A 2 55.36 48.43 22.68
C LYS A 2 56.17 47.42 21.81
N LYS A 3 57.06 46.52 22.28
CA LYS A 3 57.07 45.44 23.30
C LYS A 3 55.94 44.39 23.17
N ILE A 4 56.35 43.11 23.39
CA ILE A 4 55.59 41.91 23.85
C ILE A 4 55.25 40.91 22.71
N THR A 5 56.10 39.88 22.44
CA THR A 5 56.11 38.49 22.98
C THR A 5 54.87 37.66 22.60
N GLY A 6 54.92 36.38 22.23
CA GLY A 6 56.02 35.41 22.29
C GLY A 6 55.60 34.08 21.66
N ILE A 7 56.61 33.24 21.43
CA ILE A 7 56.50 31.81 21.13
C ILE A 7 56.00 31.12 22.39
N PHE A 8 54.88 30.39 22.32
CA PHE A 8 54.50 29.46 23.39
C PHE A 8 53.73 28.25 22.83
N SER A 9 54.31 27.08 23.11
CA SER A 9 53.68 25.78 23.31
C SER A 9 53.15 24.97 22.12
N LEU A 10 54.03 24.06 21.70
CA LEU A 10 53.75 22.65 21.51
C LEU A 10 52.98 22.05 22.72
N MET A 11 51.83 21.40 22.47
CA MET A 11 51.15 20.37 23.32
C MET A 11 50.02 19.77 22.46
N LEU A 12 50.21 18.67 21.73
CA LEU A 12 50.21 17.25 22.11
C LEU A 12 48.84 16.69 22.64
N LEU A 13 48.19 15.92 21.75
CA LEU A 13 47.38 14.69 21.93
C LEU A 13 45.96 14.69 22.54
N LEU A 14 45.15 13.77 21.95
CA LEU A 14 43.88 13.12 22.39
C LEU A 14 42.61 13.95 22.23
N ALA A 15 41.46 13.48 21.75
CA ALA A 15 40.93 12.23 21.21
C ALA A 15 39.61 12.67 20.52
N PHE A 16 39.00 12.03 19.53
CA PHE A 16 38.42 10.70 19.53
C PHE A 16 37.83 10.56 18.11
N ALA A 17 38.13 9.46 17.44
CA ALA A 17 37.54 9.16 16.15
C ALA A 17 36.01 9.02 16.31
N VAL A 18 35.25 10.02 15.87
CA VAL A 18 33.82 9.87 15.66
C VAL A 18 33.61 9.67 14.16
N SER A 19 33.97 8.47 13.70
CA SER A 19 33.44 7.95 12.44
C SER A 19 31.98 7.55 12.73
N THR A 20 31.08 8.53 12.82
CA THR A 20 29.65 8.26 12.70
C THR A 20 29.41 7.84 11.27
N SER A 21 29.50 6.54 11.03
CA SER A 21 28.89 5.92 9.85
C SER A 21 27.41 6.27 9.89
N LEU A 22 27.00 7.31 9.15
CA LEU A 22 25.61 7.43 8.71
C LEU A 22 25.37 6.23 7.80
N THR A 23 24.94 5.11 8.39
CA THR A 23 24.21 4.12 7.63
C THR A 23 22.91 4.81 7.24
N ALA A 24 22.87 5.37 6.03
CA ALA A 24 21.63 5.61 5.33
C ALA A 24 20.95 4.23 5.25
N GLN A 25 20.08 3.95 6.22
CA GLN A 25 19.22 2.80 6.19
C GLN A 25 18.29 3.04 5.00
N GLN A 26 18.69 2.56 3.83
CA GLN A 26 17.76 2.33 2.74
C GLN A 26 16.81 1.27 3.26
N ASP A 27 15.70 1.71 3.86
CA ASP A 27 14.55 0.85 4.08
C ASP A 27 14.28 0.17 2.74
N ALA A 28 14.27 -1.16 2.75
CA ALA A 28 13.80 -1.92 1.60
C ALA A 28 12.45 -1.33 1.17
N PRO A 29 12.19 -1.18 -0.15
CA PRO A 29 10.96 -0.55 -0.62
C PRO A 29 9.78 -1.22 0.07
N LYS A 30 9.01 -0.44 0.83
CA LYS A 30 7.80 -0.94 1.51
C LYS A 30 6.92 -1.59 0.45
N LYS A 31 6.73 -2.90 0.53
CA LYS A 31 5.86 -3.62 -0.40
C LYS A 31 4.42 -3.16 -0.16
N VAL A 32 3.90 -2.33 -1.05
CA VAL A 32 2.53 -1.81 -0.98
C VAL A 32 1.58 -2.84 -1.59
N LEU A 33 0.45 -3.06 -0.92
CA LEU A 33 -0.66 -3.87 -1.41
C LEU A 33 -1.78 -2.96 -1.92
N ASP A 34 -2.00 -2.94 -3.22
CA ASP A 34 -3.10 -2.22 -3.85
C ASP A 34 -4.33 -3.14 -3.97
N ILE A 35 -5.47 -2.67 -3.46
CA ILE A 35 -6.78 -3.31 -3.56
C ILE A 35 -7.55 -2.55 -4.64
N TYR A 36 -7.86 -3.20 -5.76
CA TYR A 36 -8.64 -2.60 -6.84
C TYR A 36 -10.07 -3.13 -6.81
N TYR A 37 -11.02 -2.21 -6.71
CA TYR A 37 -12.41 -2.48 -7.04
C TYR A 37 -12.80 -1.67 -8.28
N ALA A 38 -12.91 -2.35 -9.41
CA ALA A 38 -13.35 -1.79 -10.66
C ALA A 38 -14.86 -1.98 -10.83
N HIS A 39 -15.53 -1.01 -11.46
CA HIS A 39 -16.95 -1.06 -11.77
C HIS A 39 -17.27 -0.24 -13.04
N SER A 40 -18.36 -0.54 -13.72
CA SER A 40 -18.94 0.37 -14.72
C SER A 40 -19.73 1.50 -14.05
N THR A 41 -20.09 2.54 -14.80
CA THR A 41 -20.92 3.67 -14.35
C THR A 41 -22.28 3.18 -13.86
N ASN A 42 -22.86 2.22 -14.57
CA ASN A 42 -24.15 1.63 -14.23
C ASN A 42 -23.96 0.41 -13.32
N ARG A 43 -24.15 0.61 -12.02
CA ARG A 43 -23.82 -0.40 -11.00
C ARG A 43 -25.04 -1.18 -10.53
N CYS A 44 -24.97 -2.51 -10.67
CA CYS A 44 -25.97 -3.40 -10.10
C CYS A 44 -25.88 -3.44 -8.56
N PRO A 45 -26.92 -3.95 -7.86
CA PRO A 45 -26.91 -4.03 -6.40
C PRO A 45 -25.71 -4.81 -5.83
N THR A 46 -25.28 -5.87 -6.51
CA THR A 46 -24.10 -6.64 -6.09
C THR A 46 -22.81 -5.85 -6.23
N CYS A 47 -22.64 -5.03 -7.29
CA CYS A 47 -21.49 -4.12 -7.41
C CYS A 47 -21.41 -3.14 -6.22
N LYS A 48 -22.54 -2.58 -5.82
CA LYS A 48 -22.61 -1.67 -4.66
C LYS A 48 -22.26 -2.41 -3.37
N ALA A 49 -22.73 -3.64 -3.22
CA ALA A 49 -22.42 -4.48 -2.06
C ALA A 49 -20.93 -4.82 -1.97
N ILE A 50 -20.28 -5.18 -3.09
CA ILE A 50 -18.83 -5.48 -3.09
C ILE A 50 -18.04 -4.26 -2.59
N GLU A 51 -18.27 -3.07 -3.15
CA GLU A 51 -17.56 -1.88 -2.67
C GLU A 51 -17.82 -1.59 -1.20
N ALA A 52 -19.09 -1.61 -0.78
CA ALA A 52 -19.46 -1.30 0.60
C ALA A 52 -18.77 -2.26 1.59
N GLN A 53 -18.80 -3.56 1.31
CA GLN A 53 -18.17 -4.56 2.19
C GLN A 53 -16.64 -4.51 2.13
N THR A 54 -16.05 -4.19 0.98
CA THR A 54 -14.60 -3.96 0.86
C THR A 54 -14.18 -2.76 1.71
N ARG A 55 -14.86 -1.61 1.58
CA ARG A 55 -14.58 -0.41 2.39
C ARG A 55 -14.70 -0.71 3.88
N GLU A 56 -15.81 -1.32 4.29
CA GLU A 56 -16.05 -1.69 5.69
C GLU A 56 -14.92 -2.57 6.24
N THR A 57 -14.49 -3.59 5.48
CA THR A 57 -13.39 -4.47 5.89
C THR A 57 -12.10 -3.71 6.10
N LEU A 58 -11.77 -2.81 5.17
CA LEU A 58 -10.53 -2.05 5.19
C LEU A 58 -10.51 -1.01 6.32
N GLU A 59 -11.60 -0.27 6.49
CA GLU A 59 -11.73 0.78 7.50
C GLU A 59 -11.76 0.22 8.93
N THR A 60 -12.36 -0.96 9.12
CA THR A 60 -12.47 -1.59 10.44
C THR A 60 -11.23 -2.40 10.83
N GLN A 61 -10.56 -3.07 9.89
CA GLN A 61 -9.50 -4.05 10.20
C GLN A 61 -8.11 -3.66 9.71
N PHE A 62 -7.97 -2.72 8.78
CA PHE A 62 -6.70 -2.39 8.12
C PHE A 62 -6.37 -0.90 8.16
N LYS A 63 -6.95 -0.16 9.11
CA LYS A 63 -6.74 1.28 9.26
C LYS A 63 -5.27 1.63 9.49
N THR A 64 -4.53 0.78 10.19
CA THR A 64 -3.09 0.98 10.45
C THR A 64 -2.29 0.93 9.16
N GLU A 65 -2.54 -0.06 8.31
CA GLU A 65 -1.87 -0.29 7.03
C GLU A 65 -2.22 0.80 6.01
N ILE A 66 -3.48 1.24 6.01
CA ILE A 66 -3.92 2.41 5.23
C ILE A 66 -3.15 3.65 5.65
N ASN A 67 -3.12 3.95 6.96
CA ASN A 67 -2.41 5.12 7.48
C ASN A 67 -0.90 5.04 7.24
N ALA A 68 -0.33 3.83 7.23
CA ALA A 68 1.07 3.57 6.93
C ALA A 68 1.40 3.61 5.43
N GLY A 69 0.39 3.68 4.56
CA GLY A 69 0.53 3.63 3.11
C GLY A 69 0.95 2.26 2.57
N THR A 70 0.88 1.20 3.37
CA THR A 70 1.20 -0.18 2.97
C THR A 70 0.01 -0.91 2.36
N LEU A 71 -1.20 -0.36 2.52
CA LEU A 71 -2.42 -0.84 1.87
C LEU A 71 -3.19 0.33 1.25
N VAL A 72 -3.55 0.22 -0.03
CA VAL A 72 -4.22 1.30 -0.76
C VAL A 72 -5.46 0.77 -1.47
N LEU A 73 -6.62 1.39 -1.26
CA LEU A 73 -7.86 1.07 -1.98
C LEU A 73 -8.03 1.98 -3.20
N HIS A 74 -8.26 1.38 -4.35
CA HIS A 74 -8.57 2.04 -5.61
C HIS A 74 -9.99 1.68 -6.05
N ILE A 75 -10.85 2.68 -6.19
CA ILE A 75 -12.18 2.51 -6.77
C ILE A 75 -12.17 3.08 -8.17
N ILE A 76 -12.33 2.22 -9.17
CA ILE A 76 -12.10 2.55 -10.58
C ILE A 76 -13.40 2.44 -11.36
N ASN A 77 -13.83 3.55 -11.97
CA ASN A 77 -14.87 3.49 -13.00
C ASN A 77 -14.23 3.21 -14.36
N ILE A 78 -14.49 2.01 -14.90
CA ILE A 78 -13.85 1.53 -16.15
C ILE A 78 -14.36 2.23 -17.41
N ASP A 79 -15.48 2.95 -17.33
CA ASP A 79 -16.03 3.69 -18.48
C ASP A 79 -15.34 5.04 -18.69
N LEU A 80 -14.57 5.51 -17.70
CA LEU A 80 -13.90 6.81 -17.72
C LEU A 80 -12.56 6.74 -18.49
N LYS A 81 -12.30 7.77 -19.30
CA LYS A 81 -11.14 7.80 -20.20
C LYS A 81 -9.81 7.80 -19.44
N GLU A 82 -9.76 8.47 -18.30
CA GLU A 82 -8.59 8.55 -17.42
C GLU A 82 -8.16 7.18 -16.86
N ASN A 83 -9.05 6.19 -16.85
CA ASN A 83 -8.76 4.86 -16.31
C ASN A 83 -8.40 3.83 -17.40
N LYS A 84 -8.37 4.22 -18.68
CA LYS A 84 -8.15 3.30 -19.80
C LYS A 84 -6.83 2.53 -19.71
N GLU A 85 -5.74 3.22 -19.42
CA GLU A 85 -4.42 2.59 -19.30
C GLU A 85 -4.41 1.51 -18.21
N LEU A 86 -5.01 1.80 -17.05
CA LEU A 86 -5.14 0.84 -15.95
C LEU A 86 -6.05 -0.35 -16.31
N VAL A 87 -7.16 -0.08 -16.99
CA VAL A 87 -8.10 -1.10 -17.47
C VAL A 87 -7.41 -2.04 -18.46
N GLU A 88 -6.61 -1.51 -19.38
CA GLU A 88 -5.84 -2.30 -20.35
C GLU A 88 -4.73 -3.10 -19.66
N GLN A 89 -3.95 -2.45 -18.79
CA GLN A 89 -2.85 -3.07 -18.03
C GLN A 89 -3.34 -4.31 -17.26
N TYR A 90 -4.45 -4.18 -16.55
CA TYR A 90 -5.01 -5.28 -15.75
C TYR A 90 -6.07 -6.10 -16.48
N LYS A 91 -6.29 -5.85 -17.78
CA LYS A 91 -7.27 -6.56 -18.62
C LYS A 91 -8.65 -6.64 -17.95
N ILE A 92 -9.15 -5.50 -17.47
CA ILE A 92 -10.41 -5.41 -16.72
C ILE A 92 -11.57 -5.33 -17.71
N TRP A 93 -12.41 -6.36 -17.76
CA TRP A 93 -13.54 -6.42 -18.70
C TRP A 93 -14.87 -5.95 -18.11
N GLY A 94 -14.94 -5.81 -16.78
CA GLY A 94 -16.17 -5.48 -16.08
C GLY A 94 -15.90 -5.20 -14.61
N SER A 95 -16.96 -5.22 -13.80
CA SER A 95 -16.79 -5.08 -12.35
C SER A 95 -15.91 -6.20 -11.80
N SER A 96 -14.88 -5.85 -11.04
CA SER A 96 -13.86 -6.81 -10.57
C SER A 96 -13.29 -6.35 -9.24
N LEU A 97 -12.93 -7.32 -8.39
CA LEU A 97 -12.20 -7.08 -7.14
C LEU A 97 -10.92 -7.92 -7.17
N PHE A 98 -9.76 -7.26 -7.09
CA PHE A 98 -8.48 -7.96 -7.09
C PHE A 98 -7.42 -7.19 -6.31
N LEU A 99 -6.39 -7.92 -5.88
CA LEU A 99 -5.29 -7.43 -5.08
C LEU A 99 -3.98 -7.57 -5.87
N VAL A 100 -3.16 -6.53 -5.84
CA VAL A 100 -1.85 -6.49 -6.50
C VAL A 100 -0.83 -6.02 -5.49
N LYS A 101 0.22 -6.80 -5.29
CA LYS A 101 1.36 -6.35 -4.50
C LYS A 101 2.37 -5.72 -5.45
N ARG A 102 2.82 -4.50 -5.16
CA ARG A 102 3.77 -3.81 -6.05
C ARG A 102 5.06 -4.61 -6.15
N GLY A 103 5.45 -4.92 -7.39
CA GLY A 103 6.60 -5.75 -7.70
C GLY A 103 6.28 -7.23 -7.94
N ASP A 104 5.06 -7.68 -7.64
CA ASP A 104 4.59 -9.03 -7.98
C ASP A 104 3.99 -9.03 -9.39
N GLU A 105 4.24 -10.10 -10.16
CA GLU A 105 3.64 -10.29 -11.49
C GLU A 105 2.18 -10.78 -11.42
N GLU A 106 1.84 -11.47 -10.33
CA GLU A 106 0.54 -12.08 -10.14
C GLU A 106 -0.42 -11.21 -9.33
N ARG A 107 -1.67 -11.15 -9.76
CA ARG A 107 -2.78 -10.59 -8.97
C ARG A 107 -3.56 -11.71 -8.28
N THR A 108 -4.16 -11.39 -7.15
CA THR A 108 -5.17 -12.26 -6.52
C THR A 108 -6.55 -11.73 -6.84
N ASP A 109 -7.31 -12.49 -7.63
CA ASP A 109 -8.64 -12.12 -8.09
C ASP A 109 -9.69 -12.70 -7.13
N LEU A 110 -10.51 -11.84 -6.54
CA LEU A 110 -11.62 -12.18 -5.64
C LEU A 110 -12.97 -11.82 -6.26
N THR A 111 -13.03 -11.62 -7.58
CA THR A 111 -14.24 -11.17 -8.27
C THR A 111 -15.37 -12.19 -8.09
N LYS A 112 -15.08 -13.48 -8.27
CA LYS A 112 -16.09 -14.54 -8.16
C LYS A 112 -16.70 -14.58 -6.76
N GLU A 113 -15.86 -14.50 -5.75
CA GLU A 113 -16.20 -14.53 -4.33
C GLU A 113 -17.00 -13.28 -3.94
N GLY A 114 -16.59 -12.11 -4.43
CA GLY A 114 -17.34 -10.87 -4.25
C GLY A 114 -18.74 -10.96 -4.82
N PHE A 115 -18.91 -11.47 -6.04
CA PHE A 115 -20.23 -11.64 -6.64
C PHE A 115 -21.07 -12.72 -5.97
N ALA A 116 -20.45 -13.78 -5.46
CA ALA A 116 -21.13 -14.87 -4.78
C ALA A 116 -21.61 -14.49 -3.37
N MET A 117 -20.84 -13.68 -2.64
CA MET A 117 -21.02 -13.52 -1.19
C MET A 117 -21.31 -12.10 -0.73
N ALA A 118 -20.85 -11.03 -1.39
CA ALA A 118 -20.89 -9.68 -0.82
C ALA A 118 -22.31 -9.19 -0.45
N ARG A 119 -23.35 -9.67 -1.16
CA ARG A 119 -24.75 -9.29 -0.89
C ARG A 119 -25.48 -10.27 0.04
N THR A 120 -25.20 -11.55 -0.08
CA THR A 120 -25.98 -12.64 0.56
C THR A 120 -25.31 -13.19 1.81
N LYS A 121 -23.98 -13.10 1.89
CA LYS A 121 -23.10 -13.61 2.95
C LYS A 121 -22.01 -12.58 3.27
N PRO A 122 -22.37 -11.34 3.65
CA PRO A 122 -21.40 -10.25 3.80
C PRO A 122 -20.30 -10.57 4.81
N GLU A 123 -20.62 -11.23 5.93
CA GLU A 123 -19.61 -11.61 6.94
C GLU A 123 -18.59 -12.63 6.41
N GLU A 124 -19.05 -13.63 5.65
CA GLU A 124 -18.16 -14.61 5.01
C GLU A 124 -17.23 -13.89 4.01
N PHE A 125 -17.78 -12.95 3.23
CA PHE A 125 -17.00 -12.15 2.29
C PHE A 125 -15.95 -11.27 2.99
N ARG A 126 -16.31 -10.54 4.05
CA ARG A 126 -15.36 -9.71 4.82
C ARG A 126 -14.28 -10.56 5.47
N THR A 127 -14.64 -11.72 6.00
CA THR A 127 -13.68 -12.67 6.59
C THR A 127 -12.69 -13.18 5.55
N LEU A 128 -13.16 -13.60 4.38
CA LEU A 128 -12.31 -14.02 3.27
C LEU A 128 -11.37 -12.89 2.85
N LEU A 129 -11.91 -11.71 2.57
CA LEU A 129 -11.13 -10.57 2.11
C LEU A 129 -10.03 -10.20 3.13
N ALA A 130 -10.39 -10.13 4.42
CA ALA A 130 -9.42 -9.83 5.47
C ALA A 130 -8.34 -10.90 5.60
N LYS A 131 -8.70 -12.18 5.47
CA LYS A 131 -7.71 -13.27 5.45
C LYS A 131 -6.73 -13.12 4.28
N THR A 132 -7.24 -12.92 3.07
CA THR A 132 -6.40 -12.75 1.87
C THR A 132 -5.48 -11.53 1.98
N ILE A 133 -5.98 -10.41 2.52
CA ILE A 133 -5.14 -9.22 2.74
C ILE A 133 -4.00 -9.51 3.71
N ARG A 134 -4.27 -10.15 4.85
CA ARG A 134 -3.23 -10.50 5.84
C ARG A 134 -2.17 -11.41 5.24
N GLU A 135 -2.59 -12.42 4.47
CA GLU A 135 -1.67 -13.32 3.76
C GLU A 135 -0.76 -12.54 2.80
N LYS A 136 -1.33 -11.62 2.01
CA LYS A 136 -0.56 -10.82 1.05
C LYS A 136 0.36 -9.80 1.70
N LEU A 137 -0.01 -9.25 2.85
CA LEU A 137 0.86 -8.35 3.62
C LEU A 137 2.03 -9.09 4.29
N ALA A 138 1.87 -10.38 4.62
CA ALA A 138 2.90 -11.17 5.31
C ALA A 138 3.99 -11.74 4.37
N MET A 139 3.77 -11.75 3.05
CA MET A 139 4.75 -12.19 2.02
C MET A 139 5.80 -11.11 1.71
#